data_AF-A0A166QRH0-F1
#
_entry.id   AF-A0A166QRH0-F1
#
_cell.length_a   1.000
_cell.length_b   1.000
_cell.length_c   1.000
_cell.angle_alpha   90.00
_cell.angle_beta   90.00
_cell.angle_gamma   90.00
#
_symmetry.space_group_name_H-M   'P 1'
#
loop_
_entity.id
_entity.type
_entity.pdbx_description
1 polymer ?
#
loop_
_entity_poly.entity_id
_entity_poly.type
_entity_poly.pdbx_seq_one_letter_code
_entity_poly.pdbx_strand_id
1 'polypeptide(L)'
;MYKIQYQRLVNNFALNLNSVKAALIIARAYGRETYDPLTDTFGAKMPGYQDVREPKAILEEDPQNQMMDFVRMGLNIGLSRPDVREGLSEKTLVAVMWGFSNFDALVTYVESDPVDASSKDLDMLAKFKRRYGYPAFIQILLGRDYAGNTLIIQPNAELASRFIDQELAVNPKDGTRVAVVRTRNDGDAWLNQYLDRTMKVYRGQLVENLSSVLLGSVDKDTDTFLSILPERAYTLSSLVTAHMNALTSGSPAGRTLIVDGVTLDVSAEDLDHAFTLARKNKINIVVVQSQPEVVMWPRFESRLVFDFNRAMAPTNTAIDGVLLQAARFVGYSEGILQYVYHSEAAGVRFSTMDLLPQENKARNVLSAIFSRKRG
;
A
#
# COMPACT_ATOMS: atom_id res chain seq x y z
N MET A 1 -10.63 4.49 33.27
CA MET A 1 -11.60 3.96 32.28
C MET A 1 -11.81 2.45 32.42
N TYR A 2 -10.83 1.69 32.91
CA TYR A 2 -10.99 0.26 33.21
C TYR A 2 -12.14 0.00 34.18
N LYS A 3 -12.32 0.85 35.19
CA LYS A 3 -13.47 0.79 36.11
C LYS A 3 -14.83 0.85 35.42
N ILE A 4 -14.95 1.62 34.33
CA ILE A 4 -16.20 1.73 33.55
C ILE A 4 -16.44 0.42 32.79
N GLN A 5 -15.40 -0.15 32.18
CA GLN A 5 -15.49 -1.44 31.49
C GLN A 5 -15.87 -2.57 32.46
N TYR A 6 -15.26 -2.57 33.65
CA TYR A 6 -15.62 -3.46 34.75
C TYR A 6 -17.10 -3.32 35.14
N GLN A 7 -17.57 -2.09 35.35
CA GLN A 7 -18.97 -1.82 35.70
C GLN A 7 -19.93 -2.29 34.59
N ARG A 8 -19.57 -2.13 33.31
CA ARG A 8 -20.38 -2.62 32.19
C ARG A 8 -20.53 -4.14 32.21
N LEU A 9 -19.47 -4.88 32.55
CA LEU A 9 -19.54 -6.34 32.69
C LEU A 9 -20.45 -6.76 33.86
N VAL A 10 -20.29 -6.14 35.03
CA VAL A 10 -21.09 -6.46 36.23
C VAL A 10 -22.56 -6.08 36.04
N ASN A 11 -22.84 -4.94 35.41
CA ASN A 11 -24.20 -4.44 35.23
C ASN A 11 -24.94 -5.09 34.06
N ASN A 12 -24.24 -5.85 33.21
CA ASN A 12 -24.89 -6.55 32.10
C ASN A 12 -25.51 -7.86 32.60
N PHE A 13 -26.81 -7.80 32.90
CA PHE A 13 -27.59 -8.94 33.41
C PHE A 13 -27.53 -10.18 32.50
N ALA A 14 -27.35 -10.02 31.18
CA ALA A 14 -27.28 -11.15 30.26
C ALA A 14 -26.00 -11.97 30.43
N LEU A 15 -24.94 -11.38 31.00
CA LEU A 15 -23.67 -12.09 31.25
C LEU A 15 -23.65 -12.81 32.60
N ASN A 16 -24.51 -12.44 33.54
CA ASN A 16 -24.59 -13.01 34.90
C ASN A 16 -23.23 -13.13 35.62
N LEU A 17 -22.34 -12.14 35.42
CA LEU A 17 -21.00 -12.12 35.99
C LEU A 17 -21.00 -11.47 37.38
N ASN A 18 -20.33 -12.11 38.34
CA ASN A 18 -20.04 -11.48 39.63
C ASN A 18 -18.81 -10.54 39.56
N SER A 19 -18.65 -9.71 40.59
CA SER A 19 -17.55 -8.74 40.73
C SER A 19 -16.16 -9.35 40.60
N VAL A 20 -15.91 -10.51 41.21
CA VAL A 20 -14.59 -11.16 41.16
C VAL A 20 -14.25 -11.61 39.74
N LYS A 21 -15.24 -12.17 39.03
CA LYS A 21 -15.08 -12.67 37.66
C LYS A 21 -14.94 -11.54 36.66
N ALA A 22 -15.75 -10.49 36.78
CA ALA A 22 -15.61 -9.29 35.96
C ALA A 22 -14.20 -8.70 36.11
N ALA A 23 -13.65 -8.60 37.33
CA ALA A 23 -12.29 -8.12 37.55
C ALA A 23 -11.23 -9.03 36.89
N LEU A 24 -11.39 -10.35 36.99
CA LEU A 24 -10.49 -11.30 36.31
C LEU A 24 -10.56 -11.19 34.78
N ILE A 25 -11.75 -11.00 34.20
CA ILE A 25 -11.92 -10.81 32.75
C ILE A 25 -11.22 -9.53 32.30
N ILE A 26 -11.38 -8.41 33.02
CA ILE A 26 -10.65 -7.17 32.73
C ILE A 26 -9.14 -7.40 32.80
N ALA A 27 -8.65 -8.03 33.87
CA ALA A 27 -7.23 -8.36 34.01
C ALA A 27 -6.71 -9.16 32.80
N ARG A 28 -7.41 -10.24 32.43
CA ARG A 28 -7.00 -11.09 31.30
C ARG A 28 -7.06 -10.36 29.98
N ALA A 29 -8.10 -9.58 29.71
CA ALA A 29 -8.19 -8.79 28.47
C ALA A 29 -6.95 -7.93 28.24
N TYR A 30 -6.42 -7.31 29.29
CA TYR A 30 -5.21 -6.48 29.25
C TYR A 30 -3.90 -7.25 29.48
N GLY A 31 -3.92 -8.59 29.49
CA GLY A 31 -2.72 -9.42 29.67
C GLY A 31 -2.11 -9.31 31.07
N ARG A 32 -2.94 -9.10 32.10
CA ARG A 32 -2.54 -8.92 33.51
C ARG A 32 -3.08 -10.02 34.40
N GLU A 33 -2.37 -10.27 35.49
CA GLU A 33 -2.74 -11.29 36.48
C GLU A 33 -3.98 -10.93 37.30
N THR A 34 -4.09 -9.67 37.70
CA THR A 34 -5.18 -9.16 38.53
C THR A 34 -5.54 -7.74 38.13
N TYR A 35 -6.77 -7.35 38.46
CA TYR A 35 -7.27 -5.99 38.34
C TYR A 35 -8.07 -5.67 39.61
N ASP A 36 -7.77 -4.55 40.25
CA ASP A 36 -8.49 -4.07 41.43
C ASP A 36 -9.42 -2.91 41.02
N PRO A 37 -10.76 -3.12 41.03
CA PRO A 37 -11.72 -2.09 40.64
C PRO A 37 -11.87 -0.95 41.67
N LEU A 38 -11.38 -1.11 42.90
CA LEU A 38 -11.40 -0.06 43.91
C LEU A 38 -10.31 0.97 43.65
N THR A 39 -9.10 0.50 43.39
CA THR A 39 -7.92 1.34 43.12
C THR A 39 -7.71 1.65 41.64
N ASP A 40 -8.44 0.99 40.73
CA ASP A 40 -8.28 1.06 39.26
C ASP A 40 -6.86 0.67 38.79
N THR A 41 -6.23 -0.30 39.48
CA THR A 41 -4.85 -0.74 39.22
C THR A 41 -4.76 -2.19 38.74
N PHE A 42 -3.68 -2.50 38.01
CA PHE A 42 -3.37 -3.84 37.53
C PHE A 42 -2.18 -4.46 38.26
N GLY A 43 -2.22 -5.78 38.41
CA GLY A 43 -1.07 -6.59 38.80
C GLY A 43 -0.03 -6.77 37.68
N ALA A 44 0.83 -7.78 37.86
CA ALA A 44 1.92 -8.07 36.93
C ALA A 44 1.43 -8.45 35.52
N LYS A 45 2.29 -8.24 34.52
CA LYS A 45 2.06 -8.69 33.14
C LYS A 45 2.18 -10.21 33.07
N MET A 46 1.28 -10.85 32.34
CA MET A 46 1.32 -12.28 32.09
C MET A 46 2.21 -12.62 30.89
N PRO A 47 3.19 -13.53 31.02
CA PRO A 47 4.02 -13.96 29.90
C PRO A 47 3.18 -14.61 28.79
N GLY A 48 3.48 -14.26 27.53
CA GLY A 48 2.80 -14.81 26.35
C GLY A 48 1.50 -14.12 25.94
N TYR A 49 1.03 -13.14 26.72
CA TYR A 49 -0.17 -12.35 26.41
C TYR A 49 0.21 -11.14 25.56
N GLN A 50 -0.72 -10.73 24.70
CA GLN A 50 -0.57 -9.57 23.84
C GLN A 50 -0.60 -8.29 24.68
N ASP A 51 0.25 -7.32 24.35
CA ASP A 51 0.17 -5.98 24.94
C ASP A 51 -1.02 -5.24 24.34
N VAL A 52 -1.86 -4.68 25.21
CA VAL A 52 -3.08 -3.95 24.83
C VAL A 52 -2.93 -2.53 25.33
N ARG A 53 -3.21 -1.56 24.45
CA ARG A 53 -3.14 -0.13 24.79
C ARG A 53 -4.14 0.24 25.89
N GLU A 54 -3.84 1.31 26.61
CA GLU A 54 -4.77 1.82 27.61
C GLU A 54 -6.05 2.37 26.95
N PRO A 55 -7.21 2.35 27.63
CA PRO A 55 -8.48 2.68 27.00
C PRO A 55 -8.53 4.05 26.35
N LYS A 56 -7.86 5.06 26.95
CA LYS A 56 -7.81 6.41 26.39
C LYS A 56 -7.07 6.41 25.05
N ALA A 57 -5.92 5.75 25.00
CA ALA A 57 -5.14 5.62 23.77
C ALA A 57 -5.89 4.84 22.70
N ILE A 58 -6.66 3.81 23.07
CA ILE A 58 -7.53 3.10 22.11
C ILE A 58 -8.59 4.05 21.55
N LEU A 59 -9.31 4.81 22.37
CA LEU A 59 -10.37 5.70 21.86
C LEU A 59 -9.87 6.85 20.98
N GLU A 60 -8.58 7.20 21.06
CA GLU A 60 -7.94 8.20 20.20
C GLU A 60 -7.60 7.65 18.81
N GLU A 61 -7.69 6.34 18.62
CA GLU A 61 -7.36 5.66 17.37
C GLU A 61 -8.53 5.60 16.39
N ASP A 62 -8.20 5.31 15.14
CA ASP A 62 -9.16 4.97 14.10
C ASP A 62 -9.95 3.69 14.44
N PRO A 63 -11.25 3.58 14.09
CA PRO A 63 -12.09 2.41 14.42
C PRO A 63 -11.48 1.06 14.03
N GLN A 64 -10.76 0.95 12.90
CA GLN A 64 -10.09 -0.30 12.53
C GLN A 64 -8.91 -0.62 13.45
N ASN A 65 -8.15 0.40 13.86
CA ASN A 65 -7.05 0.23 14.81
C ASN A 65 -7.54 -0.09 16.22
N GLN A 66 -8.71 0.43 16.61
CA GLN A 66 -9.40 0.05 17.84
C GLN A 66 -9.76 -1.44 17.83
N MET A 67 -10.30 -1.93 16.71
CA MET A 67 -10.64 -3.34 16.53
C MET A 67 -9.43 -4.26 16.72
N MET A 68 -8.23 -3.84 16.32
CA MET A 68 -7.02 -4.63 16.55
C MET A 68 -6.73 -4.84 18.06
N ASP A 69 -6.93 -3.83 18.89
CA ASP A 69 -6.84 -4.00 20.35
C ASP A 69 -7.98 -4.87 20.88
N PHE A 70 -9.20 -4.72 20.36
CA PHE A 70 -10.34 -5.56 20.76
C PHE A 70 -10.09 -7.04 20.44
N VAL A 71 -9.48 -7.34 19.28
CA VAL A 71 -9.07 -8.69 18.91
C VAL A 71 -7.96 -9.19 19.85
N ARG A 72 -6.94 -8.39 20.16
CA ARG A 72 -5.89 -8.76 21.13
C ARG A 72 -6.47 -9.05 22.51
N MET A 73 -7.43 -8.25 22.97
CA MET A 73 -8.16 -8.49 24.21
C MET A 73 -8.91 -9.82 24.16
N GLY A 74 -9.62 -10.09 23.06
CA GLY A 74 -10.32 -11.35 22.86
C GLY A 74 -9.38 -12.56 22.86
N LEU A 75 -8.23 -12.45 22.18
CA LEU A 75 -7.17 -13.47 22.17
C LEU A 75 -6.63 -13.72 23.58
N ASN A 76 -6.31 -12.66 24.32
CA ASN A 76 -5.83 -12.77 25.69
C ASN A 76 -6.85 -13.48 26.61
N ILE A 77 -8.14 -13.14 26.48
CA ILE A 77 -9.22 -13.81 27.22
C ILE A 77 -9.30 -15.29 26.83
N GLY A 78 -9.26 -15.60 25.53
CA GLY A 78 -9.34 -16.96 25.00
C GLY A 78 -8.13 -17.85 25.38
N LEU A 79 -6.96 -17.24 25.54
CA LEU A 79 -5.73 -17.90 26.01
C LEU A 79 -5.69 -18.07 27.54
N SER A 80 -6.67 -17.54 28.27
CA SER A 80 -6.65 -17.58 29.73
C SER A 80 -6.60 -19.00 30.29
N ARG A 81 -5.69 -19.20 31.24
CA ARG A 81 -5.57 -20.41 32.08
C ARG A 81 -5.43 -19.99 33.55
N PRO A 82 -6.37 -20.37 34.44
CA PRO A 82 -7.64 -21.04 34.14
C PRO A 82 -8.56 -20.19 33.25
N ASP A 83 -9.52 -20.83 32.59
CA ASP A 83 -10.51 -20.12 31.77
C ASP A 83 -11.38 -19.20 32.66
N VAL A 84 -11.48 -17.93 32.28
CA VAL A 84 -12.22 -16.90 33.02
C VAL A 84 -13.58 -16.58 32.38
N ARG A 85 -13.90 -17.19 31.23
CA ARG A 85 -15.07 -16.83 30.41
C ARG A 85 -16.40 -17.41 30.91
N GLU A 86 -16.38 -18.47 31.70
CA GLU A 86 -17.58 -19.18 32.16
C GLU A 86 -18.53 -19.62 31.02
N GLY A 87 -17.95 -19.94 29.85
CA GLY A 87 -18.71 -20.33 28.66
C GLY A 87 -19.16 -19.16 27.77
N LEU A 88 -18.91 -17.92 28.16
CA LEU A 88 -19.17 -16.73 27.33
C LEU A 88 -18.15 -16.61 26.20
N SER A 89 -18.58 -16.05 25.06
CA SER A 89 -17.67 -15.74 23.96
C SER A 89 -16.79 -14.53 24.30
N GLU A 90 -15.49 -14.63 24.01
CA GLU A 90 -14.54 -13.52 24.16
C GLU A 90 -14.99 -12.26 23.40
N LYS A 91 -15.62 -12.42 22.22
CA LYS A 91 -16.16 -11.33 21.42
C LYS A 91 -17.26 -10.55 22.14
N THR A 92 -18.13 -11.27 22.85
CA THR A 92 -19.23 -10.67 23.61
C THR A 92 -18.70 -9.91 24.83
N LEU A 93 -17.75 -10.49 25.55
CA LEU A 93 -17.10 -9.84 26.69
C LEU A 93 -16.44 -8.52 26.28
N VAL A 94 -15.68 -8.53 25.19
CA VAL A 94 -15.03 -7.32 24.67
C VAL A 94 -16.05 -6.28 24.21
N ALA A 95 -17.09 -6.68 23.45
CA ALA A 95 -18.13 -5.75 23.02
C ALA A 95 -18.80 -5.04 24.21
N VAL A 96 -19.19 -5.79 25.25
CA VAL A 96 -19.84 -5.23 26.45
C VAL A 96 -18.89 -4.32 27.23
N MET A 97 -17.62 -4.70 27.41
CA MET A 97 -16.61 -3.84 28.04
C MET A 97 -16.56 -2.47 27.36
N TRP A 98 -16.63 -2.44 26.04
CA TRP A 98 -16.56 -1.22 25.24
C TRP A 98 -17.90 -0.52 25.03
N GLY A 99 -18.99 -1.07 25.56
CA GLY A 99 -20.31 -0.43 25.59
C GLY A 99 -21.14 -0.68 24.34
N PHE A 100 -20.75 -1.65 23.52
CA PHE A 100 -21.56 -2.12 22.40
C PHE A 100 -22.60 -3.12 22.91
N SER A 101 -23.76 -3.15 22.25
CA SER A 101 -24.86 -4.06 22.60
C SER A 101 -24.51 -5.52 22.32
N ASN A 102 -23.72 -5.79 21.27
CA ASN A 102 -23.20 -7.09 20.89
C ASN A 102 -21.99 -6.93 19.95
N PHE A 103 -21.42 -8.05 19.50
CA PHE A 103 -20.28 -8.04 18.59
C PHE A 103 -20.63 -7.47 17.21
N ASP A 104 -21.85 -7.70 16.71
CA ASP A 104 -22.26 -7.19 15.41
C ASP A 104 -22.30 -5.65 15.40
N ALA A 105 -22.79 -5.03 16.46
CA ALA A 105 -22.77 -3.57 16.64
C ALA A 105 -21.34 -3.02 16.66
N LEU A 106 -20.40 -3.77 17.24
CA LEU A 106 -18.98 -3.43 17.21
C LEU A 106 -18.41 -3.54 15.78
N VAL A 107 -18.78 -4.57 15.00
CA VAL A 107 -18.39 -4.71 13.59
C VAL A 107 -18.97 -3.56 12.76
N THR A 108 -20.26 -3.27 12.90
CA THR A 108 -20.94 -2.16 12.21
C THR A 108 -20.30 -0.80 12.53
N TYR A 109 -19.85 -0.59 13.76
CA TYR A 109 -19.10 0.62 14.13
C TYR A 109 -17.81 0.75 13.33
N VAL A 110 -17.05 -0.33 13.16
CA VAL A 110 -15.82 -0.30 12.37
C VAL A 110 -16.11 -0.10 10.88
N GLU A 111 -17.15 -0.74 10.37
CA GLU A 111 -17.58 -0.61 8.97
C GLU A 111 -18.15 0.78 8.65
N SER A 112 -18.67 1.50 9.64
CA SER A 112 -19.24 2.84 9.47
C SER A 112 -18.22 3.91 9.07
N ASP A 113 -16.93 3.61 9.21
CA ASP A 113 -15.84 4.54 8.92
C ASP A 113 -14.92 4.03 7.80
N PRO A 114 -15.42 3.95 6.55
CA PRO A 114 -14.66 3.40 5.44
C PRO A 114 -13.46 4.28 5.09
N VAL A 115 -12.50 3.67 4.42
CA VAL A 115 -11.35 4.33 3.82
C VAL A 115 -11.24 3.87 2.38
N ASP A 116 -11.15 4.82 1.46
CA ASP A 116 -11.00 4.57 0.02
C ASP A 116 -9.60 4.97 -0.44
N ALA A 117 -8.82 3.96 -0.85
CA ALA A 117 -7.45 4.12 -1.34
C ALA A 117 -7.36 4.82 -2.72
N SER A 118 -8.46 4.86 -3.45
CA SER A 118 -8.58 5.46 -4.78
C SER A 118 -9.22 6.85 -4.76
N SER A 119 -9.55 7.36 -3.56
CA SER A 119 -10.22 8.65 -3.41
C SER A 119 -9.37 9.81 -3.95
N LYS A 120 -10.05 10.79 -4.55
CA LYS A 120 -9.43 12.07 -4.95
C LYS A 120 -9.33 13.07 -3.79
N ASP A 121 -10.04 12.81 -2.69
CA ASP A 121 -10.06 13.64 -1.50
C ASP A 121 -8.79 13.44 -0.66
N LEU A 122 -8.04 14.53 -0.44
CA LEU A 122 -6.79 14.50 0.29
C LEU A 122 -6.99 14.12 1.77
N ASP A 123 -8.12 14.47 2.37
CA ASP A 123 -8.40 14.11 3.76
C ASP A 123 -8.65 12.60 3.90
N MET A 124 -9.32 12.00 2.91
CA MET A 124 -9.48 10.55 2.83
C MET A 124 -8.15 9.82 2.63
N LEU A 125 -7.27 10.35 1.78
CA LEU A 125 -5.92 9.78 1.57
C LEU A 125 -5.01 9.95 2.79
N ALA A 126 -5.09 11.08 3.49
CA ALA A 126 -4.41 11.29 4.76
C ALA A 126 -4.93 10.32 5.84
N LYS A 127 -6.24 10.08 5.87
CA LYS A 127 -6.86 9.06 6.73
C LYS A 127 -6.37 7.66 6.37
N PHE A 128 -6.29 7.30 5.09
CA PHE A 128 -5.69 6.04 4.62
C PHE A 128 -4.27 5.88 5.17
N LYS A 129 -3.42 6.90 4.97
CA LYS A 129 -2.02 6.87 5.41
C LYS A 129 -1.89 6.70 6.92
N ARG A 130 -2.74 7.36 7.70
CA ARG A 130 -2.77 7.20 9.17
C ARG A 130 -3.23 5.81 9.59
N ARG A 131 -4.24 5.25 8.93
CA ARG A 131 -4.80 3.92 9.23
C ARG A 131 -3.81 2.80 8.94
N TYR A 132 -3.23 2.79 7.74
CA TYR A 132 -2.36 1.70 7.29
C TYR A 132 -0.86 1.97 7.53
N GLY A 133 -0.50 3.21 7.86
CA GLY A 133 0.89 3.63 8.08
C GLY A 133 1.70 3.86 6.82
N TYR A 134 1.09 3.81 5.63
CA TYR A 134 1.74 4.05 4.35
C TYR A 134 0.78 4.73 3.35
N PRO A 135 1.28 5.50 2.36
CA PRO A 135 0.43 6.20 1.40
C PRO A 135 -0.25 5.24 0.42
N ALA A 136 -1.44 5.59 -0.07
CA ALA A 136 -2.16 4.77 -1.04
C ALA A 136 -1.46 4.74 -2.42
N PHE A 137 -1.78 3.75 -3.27
CA PHE A 137 -1.19 3.61 -4.60
C PHE A 137 -1.40 4.85 -5.49
N ILE A 138 -2.56 5.49 -5.41
CA ILE A 138 -2.84 6.74 -6.13
C ILE A 138 -1.84 7.86 -5.76
N GLN A 139 -1.35 7.88 -4.51
CA GLN A 139 -0.35 8.84 -4.06
C GLN A 139 1.04 8.48 -4.62
N ILE A 140 1.47 7.23 -4.44
CA ILE A 140 2.84 6.82 -4.81
C ILE A 140 3.05 6.59 -6.31
N LEU A 141 2.00 6.26 -7.08
CA LEU A 141 2.08 6.03 -8.53
C LEU A 141 1.55 7.20 -9.38
N LEU A 142 0.55 7.96 -8.92
CA LEU A 142 0.10 9.15 -9.67
C LEU A 142 0.70 10.45 -9.12
N GLY A 143 1.38 10.41 -7.97
CA GLY A 143 1.98 11.59 -7.35
C GLY A 143 0.96 12.51 -6.71
N ARG A 144 -0.25 12.00 -6.41
CA ARG A 144 -1.34 12.79 -5.80
C ARG A 144 -0.96 13.16 -4.38
N ASP A 145 -0.65 14.43 -4.16
CA ASP A 145 -0.16 14.96 -2.87
C ASP A 145 1.04 14.17 -2.30
N TYR A 146 1.93 13.74 -3.19
CA TYR A 146 3.08 12.94 -2.83
C TYR A 146 4.29 13.28 -3.69
N ALA A 147 5.42 13.55 -3.03
CA ALA A 147 6.69 13.94 -3.67
C ALA A 147 7.87 13.08 -3.20
N GLY A 148 7.60 11.95 -2.52
CA GLY A 148 8.61 11.15 -1.83
C GLY A 148 9.47 10.26 -2.72
N ASN A 149 9.06 10.03 -3.97
CA ASN A 149 9.66 9.05 -4.89
C ASN A 149 9.58 7.61 -4.35
N THR A 150 9.30 6.66 -5.25
CA THR A 150 9.10 5.26 -4.90
C THR A 150 10.04 4.33 -5.65
N LEU A 151 10.73 3.47 -4.92
CA LEU A 151 11.50 2.36 -5.49
C LEU A 151 10.67 1.08 -5.43
N ILE A 152 10.43 0.44 -6.57
CA ILE A 152 9.73 -0.84 -6.66
C ILE A 152 10.76 -1.94 -6.93
N ILE A 153 10.80 -2.96 -6.08
CA ILE A 153 11.65 -4.13 -6.23
C ILE A 153 10.78 -5.30 -6.68
N GLN A 154 11.00 -5.72 -7.93
CA GLN A 154 10.28 -6.83 -8.54
C GLN A 154 11.12 -7.44 -9.68
N PRO A 155 11.74 -8.62 -9.49
CA PRO A 155 12.47 -9.34 -10.52
C PRO A 155 11.63 -9.74 -11.74
N ASN A 156 10.35 -10.03 -11.54
CA ASN A 156 9.45 -10.37 -12.65
C ASN A 156 8.90 -9.10 -13.31
N ALA A 157 9.53 -8.68 -14.41
CA ALA A 157 9.16 -7.49 -15.16
C ALA A 157 7.68 -7.51 -15.63
N GLU A 158 7.13 -8.67 -16.00
CA GLU A 158 5.71 -8.77 -16.39
C GLU A 158 4.76 -8.50 -15.23
N LEU A 159 5.06 -9.04 -14.05
CA LEU A 159 4.26 -8.76 -12.84
C LEU A 159 4.39 -7.30 -12.40
N ALA A 160 5.59 -6.72 -12.50
CA ALA A 160 5.80 -5.30 -12.18
C ALA A 160 4.99 -4.39 -13.11
N SER A 161 5.11 -4.60 -14.43
CA SER A 161 4.35 -3.84 -15.41
C SER A 161 2.85 -4.05 -15.24
N ARG A 162 2.39 -5.28 -14.98
CA ARG A 162 0.95 -5.57 -14.73
C ARG A 162 0.41 -4.82 -13.51
N PHE A 163 1.17 -4.78 -12.42
CA PHE A 163 0.79 -4.00 -11.24
C PHE A 163 0.65 -2.52 -11.57
N ILE A 164 1.68 -1.92 -12.17
CA ILE A 164 1.67 -0.51 -12.56
C ILE A 164 0.48 -0.24 -13.48
N ASP A 165 0.31 -1.08 -14.50
CA ASP A 165 -0.71 -0.90 -15.51
C ASP A 165 -2.11 -0.99 -14.92
N GLN A 166 -2.35 -1.93 -14.01
CA GLN A 166 -3.60 -2.04 -13.28
C GLN A 166 -3.89 -0.79 -12.48
N GLU A 167 -2.95 -0.33 -11.66
CA GLU A 167 -3.14 0.87 -10.84
C GLU A 167 -3.35 2.11 -11.71
N LEU A 168 -2.69 2.19 -12.86
CA LEU A 168 -2.96 3.20 -13.86
C LEU A 168 -4.31 2.98 -14.55
N ALA A 169 -4.89 1.80 -14.66
CA ALA A 169 -6.22 1.68 -15.25
C ALA A 169 -7.35 2.03 -14.27
N VAL A 170 -7.25 1.55 -13.03
CA VAL A 170 -8.36 1.59 -12.06
C VAL A 170 -8.47 2.91 -11.31
N ASN A 171 -7.36 3.63 -11.10
CA ASN A 171 -7.38 4.84 -10.29
C ASN A 171 -7.80 6.09 -11.09
N PRO A 172 -8.55 7.01 -10.45
CA PRO A 172 -8.94 8.27 -11.08
C PRO A 172 -7.74 9.20 -11.28
N LYS A 173 -7.61 9.71 -12.52
CA LYS A 173 -6.48 10.54 -12.96
C LYS A 173 -6.78 12.02 -13.09
N ASP A 174 -7.95 12.48 -12.63
CA ASP A 174 -8.34 13.89 -12.74
C ASP A 174 -7.26 14.83 -12.19
N GLY A 175 -6.77 15.72 -13.05
CA GLY A 175 -5.72 16.69 -12.72
C GLY A 175 -4.33 16.08 -12.49
N THR A 176 -4.13 14.80 -12.80
CA THR A 176 -2.83 14.13 -12.72
C THR A 176 -2.26 13.86 -14.11
N ARG A 177 -0.94 13.74 -14.21
CA ARG A 177 -0.27 13.22 -15.41
C ARG A 177 0.79 12.21 -15.05
N VAL A 178 0.84 11.12 -15.81
CA VAL A 178 1.81 10.06 -15.63
C VAL A 178 2.53 9.79 -16.93
N ALA A 179 3.86 9.66 -16.86
CA ALA A 179 4.69 9.19 -17.96
C ALA A 179 5.30 7.86 -17.54
N VAL A 180 5.09 6.82 -18.32
CA VAL A 180 5.70 5.50 -18.13
C VAL A 180 6.78 5.33 -19.19
N VAL A 181 7.98 4.92 -18.79
CA VAL A 181 9.10 4.65 -19.70
C VAL A 181 9.43 3.17 -19.61
N ARG A 182 9.43 2.49 -20.76
CA ARG A 182 9.71 1.06 -20.92
C ARG A 182 10.68 0.83 -22.07
N THR A 183 11.37 -0.30 -22.06
CA THR A 183 12.22 -0.77 -23.19
C THR A 183 11.58 -1.91 -23.98
N ARG A 184 10.62 -2.61 -23.38
CA ARG A 184 9.92 -3.74 -24.00
C ARG A 184 9.01 -3.29 -25.14
N ASN A 185 9.13 -3.95 -26.29
CA ASN A 185 8.33 -3.64 -27.49
C ASN A 185 6.82 -3.86 -27.28
N ASP A 186 6.43 -4.83 -26.46
CA ASP A 186 5.05 -5.14 -26.09
C ASP A 186 4.58 -4.40 -24.83
N GLY A 187 5.38 -3.46 -24.33
CA GLY A 187 5.17 -2.79 -23.05
C GLY A 187 3.92 -1.91 -22.96
N ASP A 188 3.13 -1.75 -24.02
CA ASP A 188 1.85 -1.03 -24.01
C ASP A 188 0.64 -1.96 -24.12
N ALA A 189 0.84 -3.27 -24.33
CA ALA A 189 -0.21 -4.19 -24.72
C ALA A 189 -1.35 -4.30 -23.69
N TRP A 190 -1.04 -4.19 -22.39
CA TRP A 190 -2.05 -4.21 -21.33
C TRP A 190 -2.74 -2.86 -21.21
N LEU A 191 -2.00 -1.76 -21.07
CA LEU A 191 -2.57 -0.41 -20.95
C LEU A 191 -3.46 -0.04 -22.15
N ASN A 192 -3.07 -0.41 -23.38
CA ASN A 192 -3.89 -0.19 -24.57
C ASN A 192 -5.27 -0.87 -24.47
N GLN A 193 -5.44 -1.92 -23.66
CA GLN A 193 -6.75 -2.56 -23.51
C GLN A 193 -7.71 -1.74 -22.65
N TYR A 194 -7.18 -0.94 -21.72
CA TYR A 194 -7.98 -0.24 -20.69
C TYR A 194 -7.95 1.29 -20.82
N LEU A 195 -6.88 1.86 -21.42
CA LEU A 195 -6.61 3.30 -21.50
C LEU A 195 -6.49 3.84 -22.95
N ASP A 196 -6.93 3.09 -23.97
CA ASP A 196 -6.74 3.41 -25.41
C ASP A 196 -7.08 4.86 -25.82
N ARG A 197 -7.97 5.54 -25.06
CA ARG A 197 -8.42 6.91 -25.36
C ARG A 197 -7.76 8.00 -24.52
N THR A 198 -7.10 7.67 -23.41
CA THR A 198 -6.48 8.64 -22.49
C THR A 198 -4.96 8.50 -22.44
N MET A 199 -4.40 7.56 -23.22
CA MET A 199 -2.98 7.31 -23.32
C MET A 199 -2.41 7.73 -24.67
N LYS A 200 -1.19 8.28 -24.68
CA LYS A 200 -0.39 8.48 -25.90
C LYS A 200 0.88 7.67 -25.82
N VAL A 201 1.16 6.90 -26.87
CA VAL A 201 2.34 6.05 -26.97
C VAL A 201 3.36 6.65 -27.93
N TYR A 202 4.58 6.86 -27.46
CA TYR A 202 5.75 7.19 -28.28
C TYR A 202 6.67 5.99 -28.38
N ARG A 203 7.08 5.63 -29.60
CA ARG A 203 8.03 4.55 -29.88
C ARG A 203 9.21 5.11 -30.64
N GLY A 204 10.39 5.12 -30.05
CA GLY A 204 11.57 5.66 -30.72
C GLY A 204 12.69 6.05 -29.77
N GLN A 205 13.68 6.74 -30.33
CA GLN A 205 14.83 7.23 -29.56
C GLN A 205 14.42 8.30 -28.55
N LEU A 206 15.13 8.38 -27.43
CA LEU A 206 15.00 9.50 -26.50
C LEU A 206 15.55 10.76 -27.20
N VAL A 207 14.70 11.77 -27.35
CA VAL A 207 15.03 13.05 -27.99
C VAL A 207 14.74 14.20 -27.03
N GLU A 208 15.49 15.29 -27.13
CA GLU A 208 15.36 16.44 -26.20
C GLU A 208 13.97 17.08 -26.24
N ASN A 209 13.34 17.10 -27.43
CA ASN A 209 11.99 17.65 -27.63
C ASN A 209 10.88 16.60 -27.40
N LEU A 210 11.15 15.49 -26.72
CA LEU A 210 10.17 14.40 -26.54
C LEU A 210 8.87 14.90 -25.92
N SER A 211 8.93 15.78 -24.92
CA SER A 211 7.72 16.39 -24.36
C SER A 211 6.87 17.11 -25.40
N SER A 212 7.50 17.81 -26.36
CA SER A 212 6.77 18.46 -27.45
C SER A 212 6.13 17.45 -28.40
N VAL A 213 6.82 16.32 -28.67
CA VAL A 213 6.25 15.22 -29.46
C VAL A 213 5.05 14.60 -28.74
N LEU A 214 5.18 14.32 -27.44
CA LEU A 214 4.12 13.80 -26.59
C LEU A 214 2.92 14.76 -26.52
N LEU A 215 3.17 16.08 -26.51
CA LEU A 215 2.14 17.12 -26.42
C LEU A 215 1.50 17.50 -27.77
N GLY A 216 2.18 17.28 -28.89
CA GLY A 216 1.80 17.82 -30.21
C GLY A 216 0.49 17.27 -30.79
N SER A 217 -0.08 16.21 -30.20
CA SER A 217 -1.36 15.60 -30.60
C SER A 217 -2.18 15.13 -29.38
N VAL A 218 -2.06 15.87 -28.27
CA VAL A 218 -2.77 15.57 -27.02
C VAL A 218 -4.23 15.94 -27.13
N ASP A 219 -5.08 14.92 -27.01
CA ASP A 219 -6.50 15.11 -26.77
C ASP A 219 -6.68 15.67 -25.34
N LYS A 220 -7.74 16.45 -25.10
CA LYS A 220 -7.98 17.11 -23.81
C LYS A 220 -7.92 16.16 -22.61
N ASP A 221 -8.25 14.89 -22.83
CA ASP A 221 -8.37 13.85 -21.80
C ASP A 221 -7.12 12.97 -21.70
N THR A 222 -6.01 13.32 -22.36
CA THR A 222 -4.75 12.56 -22.21
C THR A 222 -4.12 12.86 -20.87
N ASP A 223 -4.03 11.85 -20.02
CA ASP A 223 -3.40 11.89 -18.70
C ASP A 223 -2.18 10.96 -18.59
N THR A 224 -2.04 10.03 -19.53
CA THR A 224 -1.00 9.00 -19.51
C THR A 224 -0.16 9.07 -20.77
N PHE A 225 1.16 9.13 -20.61
CA PHE A 225 2.14 9.08 -21.69
C PHE A 225 2.97 7.81 -21.52
N LEU A 226 3.18 7.07 -22.59
CA LEU A 226 4.00 5.86 -22.56
C LEU A 226 5.12 5.99 -23.60
N SER A 227 6.36 5.96 -23.15
CA SER A 227 7.55 6.02 -23.98
C SER A 227 8.18 4.64 -24.03
N ILE A 228 8.13 3.99 -25.19
CA ILE A 228 8.83 2.74 -25.47
C ILE A 228 10.14 3.08 -26.20
N LEU A 229 11.23 2.97 -25.46
CA LEU A 229 12.58 3.32 -25.89
C LEU A 229 13.38 2.08 -26.28
N PRO A 230 14.44 2.21 -27.09
CA PRO A 230 15.37 1.10 -27.35
C PRO A 230 16.02 0.57 -26.08
N GLU A 231 16.34 -0.73 -26.07
CA GLU A 231 17.05 -1.36 -24.95
C GLU A 231 18.51 -0.88 -24.89
N ARG A 232 18.80 0.01 -23.94
CA ARG A 232 20.15 0.49 -23.57
C ARG A 232 20.11 1.11 -22.16
N ALA A 233 21.28 1.48 -21.64
CA ALA A 233 21.37 2.24 -20.40
C ALA A 233 20.95 3.70 -20.62
N TYR A 234 20.17 4.25 -19.68
CA TYR A 234 19.73 5.64 -19.66
C TYR A 234 20.08 6.30 -18.33
N THR A 235 20.43 7.58 -18.35
CA THR A 235 20.53 8.35 -17.10
C THR A 235 19.15 8.79 -16.64
N LEU A 236 18.91 8.83 -15.33
CA LEU A 236 17.60 9.24 -14.80
C LEU A 236 17.32 10.72 -15.12
N SER A 237 18.36 11.57 -15.10
CA SER A 237 18.21 12.99 -15.43
C SER A 237 17.74 13.23 -16.86
N SER A 238 18.20 12.41 -17.82
CA SER A 238 17.78 12.50 -19.22
C SER A 238 16.29 12.15 -19.37
N LEU A 239 15.83 11.12 -18.67
CA LEU A 239 14.43 10.70 -18.68
C LEU A 239 13.52 11.77 -18.04
N VAL A 240 13.92 12.33 -16.90
CA VAL A 240 13.18 13.42 -16.24
C VAL A 240 13.09 14.63 -17.17
N THR A 241 14.21 15.08 -17.72
CA THR A 241 14.27 16.25 -18.62
C THR A 241 13.37 16.08 -19.83
N ALA A 242 13.43 14.92 -20.49
CA ALA A 242 12.68 14.65 -21.70
C ALA A 242 11.15 14.63 -21.49
N HIS A 243 10.66 14.27 -20.30
CA HIS A 243 9.23 14.14 -19.98
C HIS A 243 8.67 15.31 -19.16
N MET A 244 9.52 16.20 -18.66
CA MET A 244 9.15 17.24 -17.69
C MET A 244 8.00 18.14 -18.15
N ASN A 245 8.03 18.63 -19.40
CA ASN A 245 6.99 19.55 -19.88
C ASN A 245 5.66 18.82 -20.14
N ALA A 246 5.72 17.57 -20.62
CA ALA A 246 4.53 16.74 -20.76
C ALA A 246 3.85 16.51 -19.40
N LEU A 247 4.65 16.26 -18.35
CA LEU A 247 4.16 15.99 -17.00
C LEU A 247 3.65 17.22 -16.26
N THR A 248 4.21 18.42 -16.50
CA THR A 248 3.85 19.62 -15.71
C THR A 248 2.67 20.41 -16.26
N SER A 249 2.35 20.26 -17.54
CA SER A 249 1.23 20.96 -18.18
C SER A 249 -0.11 20.39 -17.71
N GLY A 250 -1.00 21.23 -17.16
CA GLY A 250 -2.38 20.83 -16.83
C GLY A 250 -2.55 19.78 -15.72
N SER A 251 -1.53 19.57 -14.87
CA SER A 251 -1.49 18.50 -13.86
C SER A 251 -1.34 19.04 -12.42
N PRO A 252 -2.35 19.77 -11.88
CA PRO A 252 -2.26 20.38 -10.56
C PRO A 252 -2.33 19.37 -9.41
N ALA A 253 -2.93 18.20 -9.63
CA ALA A 253 -3.19 17.22 -8.59
C ALA A 253 -2.04 16.21 -8.40
N GLY A 254 -1.25 15.91 -9.43
CA GLY A 254 -0.16 14.94 -9.32
C GLY A 254 0.62 14.77 -10.63
N ARG A 255 1.91 14.45 -10.52
CA ARG A 255 2.82 14.30 -11.66
C ARG A 255 3.77 13.17 -11.37
N THR A 256 3.81 12.14 -12.21
CA THR A 256 4.72 11.02 -11.98
C THR A 256 5.45 10.58 -13.23
N LEU A 257 6.76 10.35 -13.10
CA LEU A 257 7.56 9.59 -14.05
C LEU A 257 7.79 8.19 -13.49
N ILE A 258 7.29 7.16 -14.18
CA ILE A 258 7.49 5.75 -13.86
C ILE A 258 8.52 5.18 -14.83
N VAL A 259 9.66 4.75 -14.32
CA VAL A 259 10.71 4.08 -15.08
C VAL A 259 10.58 2.58 -14.81
N ASP A 260 10.03 1.84 -15.76
CA ASP A 260 9.64 0.45 -15.61
C ASP A 260 10.45 -0.47 -16.53
N GLY A 261 11.32 -1.30 -15.94
CA GLY A 261 12.14 -2.25 -16.68
C GLY A 261 13.23 -1.61 -17.56
N VAL A 262 13.59 -0.35 -17.30
CA VAL A 262 14.66 0.36 -18.00
C VAL A 262 15.98 0.19 -17.23
N THR A 263 17.04 -0.19 -17.95
CA THR A 263 18.40 -0.17 -17.41
C THR A 263 18.84 1.27 -17.17
N LEU A 264 19.13 1.61 -15.91
CA LEU A 264 19.63 2.94 -15.54
C LEU A 264 21.15 2.93 -15.43
N ASP A 265 21.80 3.98 -15.92
CA ASP A 265 23.19 4.29 -15.61
C ASP A 265 23.23 5.00 -14.26
N VAL A 266 23.63 4.28 -13.22
CA VAL A 266 23.47 4.71 -11.84
C VAL A 266 24.74 5.41 -11.36
N SER A 267 24.75 6.74 -11.43
CA SER A 267 25.75 7.57 -10.77
C SER A 267 25.11 8.46 -9.71
N ALA A 268 25.80 8.66 -8.58
CA ALA A 268 25.29 9.50 -7.49
C ALA A 268 24.96 10.93 -7.97
N GLU A 269 25.83 11.50 -8.81
CA GLU A 269 25.68 12.84 -9.38
C GLU A 269 24.45 12.94 -10.29
N ASP A 270 24.24 11.97 -11.19
CA ASP A 270 23.07 11.95 -12.06
C ASP A 270 21.77 11.80 -11.28
N LEU A 271 21.74 10.89 -10.31
CA LEU A 271 20.57 10.71 -9.46
C LEU A 271 20.24 11.99 -8.69
N ASP A 272 21.22 12.62 -8.06
CA ASP A 272 21.01 13.86 -7.30
C ASP A 272 20.52 15.00 -8.19
N HIS A 273 21.05 15.10 -9.41
CA HIS A 273 20.56 16.04 -10.41
C HIS A 273 19.11 15.74 -10.82
N ALA A 274 18.80 14.48 -11.12
CA ALA A 274 17.46 14.05 -11.53
C ALA A 274 16.40 14.30 -10.44
N PHE A 275 16.68 13.92 -9.20
CA PHE A 275 15.77 14.15 -8.07
C PHE A 275 15.61 15.64 -7.76
N THR A 276 16.68 16.44 -7.89
CA THR A 276 16.59 17.90 -7.75
C THR A 276 15.70 18.51 -8.82
N LEU A 277 15.87 18.09 -10.08
CA LEU A 277 15.06 18.56 -11.20
C LEU A 277 13.58 18.17 -11.02
N ALA A 278 13.31 16.92 -10.66
CA ALA A 278 11.96 16.44 -10.42
C ALA A 278 11.29 17.16 -9.24
N ARG A 279 12.00 17.35 -8.12
CA ARG A 279 11.48 18.08 -6.95
C ARG A 279 11.10 19.52 -7.30
N LYS A 280 11.94 20.24 -8.04
CA LYS A 280 11.65 21.62 -8.51
C LYS A 280 10.35 21.69 -9.33
N ASN A 281 10.03 20.61 -10.03
CA ASN A 281 8.85 20.51 -10.88
C ASN A 281 7.69 19.73 -10.25
N LYS A 282 7.79 19.36 -8.97
CA LYS A 282 6.82 18.52 -8.24
C LYS A 282 6.50 17.22 -8.99
N ILE A 283 7.51 16.60 -9.60
CA ILE A 283 7.41 15.30 -10.26
C ILE A 283 7.84 14.24 -9.25
N ASN A 284 6.94 13.30 -8.99
CA ASN A 284 7.25 12.06 -8.29
C ASN A 284 7.97 11.11 -9.25
N ILE A 285 9.06 10.51 -8.80
CA ILE A 285 9.80 9.51 -9.57
C ILE A 285 9.50 8.13 -8.99
N VAL A 286 9.05 7.23 -9.84
CA VAL A 286 8.91 5.80 -9.52
C VAL A 286 9.92 5.04 -10.36
N VAL A 287 10.75 4.23 -9.74
CA VAL A 287 11.72 3.38 -10.45
C VAL A 287 11.46 1.93 -10.08
N VAL A 288 11.32 1.08 -11.09
CA VAL A 288 11.24 -0.38 -10.93
C VAL A 288 12.60 -0.99 -11.25
N GLN A 289 13.16 -1.74 -10.31
CA GLN A 289 14.41 -2.47 -10.49
C GLN A 289 14.30 -3.87 -9.91
N SER A 290 14.88 -4.84 -10.60
CA SER A 290 14.99 -6.21 -10.06
C SER A 290 16.05 -6.29 -8.96
N GLN A 291 17.12 -5.50 -9.08
CA GLN A 291 18.24 -5.45 -8.14
C GLN A 291 18.68 -3.98 -7.97
N PRO A 292 18.14 -3.26 -6.98
CA PRO A 292 18.48 -1.85 -6.81
C PRO A 292 19.91 -1.68 -6.31
N GLU A 293 20.60 -0.68 -6.84
CA GLU A 293 21.94 -0.32 -6.37
C GLU A 293 21.90 0.42 -5.03
N VAL A 294 22.95 0.26 -4.22
CA VAL A 294 23.04 0.87 -2.88
C VAL A 294 22.87 2.38 -2.91
N VAL A 295 23.43 3.03 -3.93
CA VAL A 295 23.36 4.49 -4.10
C VAL A 295 21.93 4.97 -4.34
N MET A 296 21.04 4.13 -4.89
CA MET A 296 19.63 4.49 -5.08
C MET A 296 18.88 4.58 -3.76
N TRP A 297 19.19 3.68 -2.81
CA TRP A 297 18.40 3.49 -1.60
C TRP A 297 18.07 4.78 -0.83
N PRO A 298 19.02 5.63 -0.40
CA PRO A 298 18.70 6.80 0.42
C PRO A 298 17.91 7.89 -0.32
N ARG A 299 17.75 7.79 -1.64
CA ARG A 299 17.12 8.83 -2.49
C ARG A 299 15.63 8.62 -2.72
N PHE A 300 15.10 7.46 -2.34
CA PHE A 300 13.67 7.16 -2.36
C PHE A 300 13.09 7.24 -0.94
N GLU A 301 11.96 7.90 -0.76
CA GLU A 301 11.27 7.95 0.54
C GLU A 301 10.55 6.62 0.80
N SER A 302 9.96 6.03 -0.24
CA SER A 302 9.19 4.80 -0.15
C SER A 302 9.79 3.67 -0.99
N ARG A 303 9.74 2.45 -0.46
CA ARG A 303 10.07 1.23 -1.20
C ARG A 303 8.90 0.27 -1.16
N LEU A 304 8.61 -0.36 -2.28
CA LEU A 304 7.69 -1.48 -2.41
C LEU A 304 8.49 -2.71 -2.83
N VAL A 305 8.45 -3.77 -2.04
CA VAL A 305 9.12 -5.03 -2.34
C VAL A 305 8.05 -6.08 -2.62
N PHE A 306 7.94 -6.49 -3.88
CA PHE A 306 6.97 -7.49 -4.32
C PHE A 306 7.59 -8.88 -4.48
N ASP A 307 8.87 -8.92 -4.83
CA ASP A 307 9.72 -10.11 -4.81
C ASP A 307 11.18 -9.65 -4.92
N PHE A 308 12.15 -10.52 -4.69
CA PHE A 308 13.57 -10.25 -4.87
C PHE A 308 14.36 -11.55 -5.07
N ASN A 309 15.51 -11.45 -5.72
CA ASN A 309 16.37 -12.61 -5.87
C ASN A 309 17.03 -12.96 -4.52
N ARG A 310 16.61 -14.08 -3.92
CA ARG A 310 17.12 -14.58 -2.63
C ARG A 310 18.60 -14.97 -2.66
N ALA A 311 19.17 -15.15 -3.85
CA ALA A 311 20.60 -15.39 -4.05
C ALA A 311 21.40 -14.09 -4.24
N MET A 312 20.79 -12.91 -4.11
CA MET A 312 21.53 -11.65 -4.10
C MET A 312 22.55 -11.64 -2.98
N ALA A 313 23.79 -11.29 -3.32
CA ALA A 313 24.84 -11.09 -2.33
C ALA A 313 24.42 -9.95 -1.38
N PRO A 314 24.76 -10.02 -0.08
CA PRO A 314 24.53 -8.92 0.85
C PRO A 314 25.17 -7.65 0.28
N THR A 315 24.38 -6.62 0.06
CA THR A 315 24.86 -5.38 -0.59
C THR A 315 25.01 -4.24 0.42
N ASN A 316 24.15 -4.20 1.44
CA ASN A 316 24.13 -3.17 2.49
C ASN A 316 23.21 -3.63 3.63
N THR A 317 23.62 -3.43 4.89
CA THR A 317 22.83 -3.83 6.08
C THR A 317 21.40 -3.29 6.12
N ALA A 318 21.13 -2.09 5.60
CA ALA A 318 19.79 -1.51 5.58
C ALA A 318 18.90 -2.16 4.50
N ILE A 319 19.44 -2.36 3.29
CA ILE A 319 18.73 -3.05 2.19
C ILE A 319 18.48 -4.49 2.60
N ASP A 320 19.53 -5.18 3.04
CA ASP A 320 19.50 -6.57 3.46
C ASP A 320 18.50 -6.75 4.61
N GLY A 321 18.43 -5.81 5.57
CA GLY A 321 17.47 -5.83 6.66
C GLY A 321 16.01 -5.80 6.20
N VAL A 322 15.67 -4.94 5.24
CA VAL A 322 14.30 -4.87 4.68
C VAL A 322 13.99 -6.11 3.84
N LEU A 323 14.93 -6.56 3.00
CA LEU A 323 14.74 -7.76 2.19
C LEU A 323 14.58 -9.02 3.06
N LEU A 324 15.34 -9.15 4.15
CA LEU A 324 15.18 -10.23 5.12
C LEU A 324 13.79 -10.24 5.78
N GLN A 325 13.26 -9.07 6.13
CA GLN A 325 11.90 -8.95 6.65
C GLN A 325 10.85 -9.30 5.59
N ALA A 326 11.10 -8.94 4.33
CA ALA A 326 10.21 -9.23 3.20
C ALA A 326 10.20 -10.72 2.80
N ALA A 327 11.29 -11.46 3.00
CA ALA A 327 11.53 -12.81 2.45
C ALA A 327 10.38 -13.82 2.63
N ARG A 328 9.58 -13.69 3.68
CA ARG A 328 8.48 -14.62 4.03
C ARG A 328 7.09 -14.16 3.58
N PHE A 329 6.95 -12.91 3.15
CA PHE A 329 5.67 -12.25 2.97
C PHE A 329 5.45 -11.68 1.57
N VAL A 330 6.45 -11.76 0.70
CA VAL A 330 6.38 -11.23 -0.66
C VAL A 330 6.25 -12.35 -1.68
N GLY A 331 5.56 -12.07 -2.78
CA GLY A 331 5.34 -13.01 -3.87
C GLY A 331 3.94 -12.93 -4.45
N TYR A 332 3.68 -13.76 -5.43
CA TYR A 332 2.38 -13.88 -6.09
C TYR A 332 1.77 -15.26 -5.84
N SER A 333 0.54 -15.29 -5.33
CA SER A 333 -0.19 -16.54 -5.08
C SER A 333 -1.68 -16.33 -5.38
N GLU A 334 -2.25 -17.21 -6.21
CA GLU A 334 -3.71 -17.26 -6.46
C GLU A 334 -4.37 -15.93 -6.86
N GLY A 335 -3.69 -15.08 -7.63
CA GLY A 335 -4.24 -13.76 -8.00
C GLY A 335 -3.87 -12.64 -7.04
N ILE A 336 -3.34 -12.95 -5.86
CA ILE A 336 -2.96 -11.99 -4.84
C ILE A 336 -1.46 -11.72 -4.92
N LEU A 337 -1.10 -10.45 -5.04
CA LEU A 337 0.28 -9.98 -4.95
C LEU A 337 0.54 -9.48 -3.53
N GLN A 338 1.45 -10.16 -2.84
CA GLN A 338 1.86 -9.83 -1.48
C GLN A 338 3.12 -8.97 -1.52
N TYR A 339 3.16 -7.92 -0.71
CA TYR A 339 4.24 -6.95 -0.76
C TYR A 339 4.58 -6.35 0.59
N VAL A 340 5.80 -5.84 0.66
CA VAL A 340 6.29 -5.04 1.78
C VAL A 340 6.45 -3.59 1.34
N TYR A 341 5.81 -2.69 2.08
CA TYR A 341 6.13 -1.27 2.06
C TYR A 341 7.21 -0.95 3.10
N HIS A 342 8.16 -0.10 2.74
CA HIS A 342 9.15 0.44 3.66
C HIS A 342 9.40 1.93 3.43
N SER A 343 9.38 2.71 4.51
CA SER A 343 9.95 4.05 4.57
C SER A 343 10.60 4.27 5.93
N GLU A 344 11.50 5.25 6.02
CA GLU A 344 12.15 5.60 7.30
C GLU A 344 11.12 6.00 8.38
N ALA A 345 10.05 6.69 7.98
CA ALA A 345 9.01 7.16 8.89
C ALA A 345 8.06 6.04 9.35
N ALA A 346 7.72 5.11 8.45
CA ALA A 346 6.77 4.03 8.77
C ALA A 346 7.46 2.77 9.29
N GLY A 347 8.71 2.53 8.94
CA GLY A 347 9.32 1.22 8.99
C GLY A 347 8.67 0.25 8.00
N VAL A 348 8.78 -1.05 8.28
CA VAL A 348 8.22 -2.12 7.43
C VAL A 348 6.74 -2.32 7.68
N ARG A 349 5.95 -2.39 6.60
CA ARG A 349 4.51 -2.69 6.60
C ARG A 349 4.22 -3.79 5.56
N PHE A 350 3.45 -4.78 5.97
CA PHE A 350 3.04 -5.90 5.11
C PHE A 350 1.66 -5.63 4.56
N SER A 351 1.45 -5.94 3.28
CA SER A 351 0.17 -5.73 2.63
C SER A 351 0.01 -6.68 1.44
N THR A 352 -1.21 -6.74 0.92
CA THR A 352 -1.59 -7.55 -0.22
C THR A 352 -2.48 -6.73 -1.14
N MET A 353 -2.48 -7.07 -2.42
CA MET A 353 -3.38 -6.49 -3.40
C MET A 353 -3.84 -7.57 -4.39
N ASP A 354 -5.05 -7.43 -4.88
CA ASP A 354 -5.58 -8.33 -5.91
C ASP A 354 -5.12 -7.87 -7.29
N LEU A 355 -4.58 -8.79 -8.09
CA LEU A 355 -4.32 -8.54 -9.50
C LEU A 355 -5.52 -9.03 -10.32
N LEU A 356 -6.19 -8.09 -11.01
CA LEU A 356 -7.29 -8.38 -11.93
C LEU A 356 -6.86 -9.48 -12.91
N PRO A 357 -7.66 -10.56 -13.07
CA PRO A 357 -7.29 -11.66 -13.96
C PRO A 357 -6.99 -11.13 -15.36
N GLN A 358 -5.98 -11.70 -16.03
CA GLN A 358 -5.77 -11.43 -17.44
C GLN A 358 -6.96 -12.04 -18.19
N GLU A 359 -8.00 -11.24 -18.45
CA GLU A 359 -9.01 -11.61 -19.41
C GLU A 359 -8.32 -11.67 -20.77
N ASN A 360 -7.88 -12.87 -21.16
CA ASN A 360 -7.69 -13.18 -22.56
C ASN A 360 -9.04 -12.90 -23.21
N LYS A 361 -9.18 -11.81 -23.96
CA LYS A 361 -10.36 -11.58 -24.78
C LYS A 361 -10.68 -12.90 -25.46
N ALA A 362 -11.87 -13.43 -25.22
CA ALA A 362 -12.41 -14.49 -26.07
C ALA A 362 -12.17 -14.02 -27.51
N ARG A 363 -11.47 -14.83 -28.31
CA ARG A 363 -11.23 -14.52 -29.72
C ARG A 363 -12.55 -14.04 -30.28
N ASN A 364 -12.58 -12.78 -30.73
CA ASN A 364 -13.76 -12.17 -31.32
C ASN A 364 -14.30 -13.20 -32.33
N VAL A 365 -15.53 -13.70 -32.18
CA VAL A 365 -16.04 -14.82 -33.00
C VAL A 365 -15.87 -14.52 -34.50
N LEU A 366 -15.94 -13.24 -34.86
CA LEU A 366 -15.65 -12.70 -36.18
C LEU A 366 -14.20 -12.95 -36.65
N SER A 367 -13.18 -12.80 -35.81
CA SER A 367 -11.79 -13.07 -36.21
C SER A 367 -11.51 -14.56 -36.40
N ALA A 368 -12.22 -15.45 -35.70
CA ALA A 368 -12.15 -16.90 -35.94
C ALA A 368 -12.85 -17.33 -37.25
N ILE A 369 -13.90 -16.61 -37.66
CA ILE A 369 -14.66 -16.89 -38.90
C ILE A 369 -13.94 -16.32 -40.14
N PHE A 370 -13.34 -15.13 -40.04
CA PHE A 370 -12.76 -14.44 -41.20
C PHE A 370 -11.24 -14.65 -41.41
N SER A 371 -10.53 -15.32 -40.49
CA SER A 371 -9.10 -15.64 -40.66
C SER A 371 -8.84 -16.98 -41.35
N ARG A 372 -9.86 -17.81 -41.58
CA ARG A 372 -9.77 -19.01 -42.44
C ARG A 372 -10.27 -18.71 -43.86
N LYS A 373 -9.51 -17.89 -44.60
CA LYS A 373 -9.40 -17.94 -46.08
C LYS A 373 -8.52 -16.79 -46.59
N ARG A 374 -7.20 -17.03 -46.60
CA ARG A 374 -6.30 -16.66 -47.71
C ARG A 374 -5.19 -17.72 -47.75
N GLY A 375 -5.48 -18.77 -48.51
CA GLY A 375 -4.60 -19.80 -49.02
C GLY A 375 -5.18 -20.22 -50.35
#